data_AF-H2XUK8-F1
#
_entry.id   AF-H2XUK8-F1
#
_cell.length_a   1.000
_cell.length_b   1.000
_cell.length_c   1.000
_cell.angle_alpha   90.00
_cell.angle_beta   90.00
_cell.angle_gamma   90.00
#
_symmetry.space_group_name_H-M   'P 1'
#
loop_
_entity.id
_entity.type
_entity.pdbx_description
1 polymer ?
#
loop_
_entity_poly.entity_id
_entity_poly.type
_entity_poly.pdbx_seq_one_letter_code
_entity_poly.pdbx_strand_id
1 'polypeptide(L)'
;MKDVGVSWAMKRVRDIKLPDVSDSASVILVSVKYTLSGIEINSFGAGQSEITNRAPRTIRLHLIKAFLHLNGNWRYKYGFISHSGTFNANANGISVYLGIALGMDRSEKPTVNVGHCSANINSLTVRVQAGWLTWFYNLILKICPAINTAINDQAQSFFFGTKR
;
A
#
# COMPACT_ATOMS: atom_id res chain seq x y z
N MET A 1 7.46 -10.22 -23.75
CA MET A 1 8.28 -10.18 -22.51
C MET A 1 7.74 -9.18 -21.50
N LYS A 2 7.42 -7.92 -21.87
CA LYS A 2 6.80 -6.92 -20.97
C LYS A 2 5.52 -7.44 -20.30
N ASP A 3 4.64 -8.08 -21.07
CA ASP A 3 3.33 -8.54 -20.58
C ASP A 3 3.42 -9.67 -19.56
N VAL A 4 4.42 -10.54 -19.68
CA VAL A 4 4.68 -11.64 -18.73
C VAL A 4 5.17 -11.08 -17.39
N GLY A 5 6.08 -10.10 -17.42
CA GLY A 5 6.58 -9.45 -16.22
C GLY A 5 5.51 -8.64 -15.48
N VAL A 6 4.66 -7.92 -16.24
CA VAL A 6 3.53 -7.16 -15.69
C VAL A 6 2.48 -8.09 -15.09
N SER A 7 2.13 -9.19 -15.77
CA SER A 7 1.16 -10.17 -15.27
C SER A 7 1.65 -10.86 -13.98
N TRP A 8 2.93 -11.26 -13.93
CA TRP A 8 3.54 -11.81 -12.71
C TRP A 8 3.52 -10.81 -11.55
N ALA A 9 3.88 -9.54 -11.81
CA ALA A 9 3.83 -8.49 -10.81
C ALA A 9 2.39 -8.23 -10.32
N MET A 10 1.41 -8.21 -11.22
CA MET A 10 -0.01 -8.06 -10.87
C MET A 10 -0.51 -9.20 -9.97
N LYS A 11 -0.14 -10.45 -10.30
CA LYS A 11 -0.48 -11.61 -9.46
C LYS A 11 0.14 -11.46 -8.07
N ARG A 12 1.42 -11.08 -8.02
CA ARG A 12 2.15 -10.97 -6.77
C ARG A 12 1.63 -9.84 -5.88
N VAL A 13 1.21 -8.72 -6.47
CA VAL A 13 0.56 -7.61 -5.74
C VAL A 13 -0.76 -8.05 -5.12
N ARG A 14 -1.56 -8.91 -5.78
CA ARG A 14 -2.79 -9.45 -5.19
C ARG A 14 -2.53 -10.41 -4.03
N ASP A 15 -1.40 -11.10 -4.05
CA ASP A 15 -0.99 -12.02 -2.97
C ASP A 15 -0.37 -11.29 -1.77
N ILE A 16 -0.19 -9.96 -1.84
CA ILE A 16 0.32 -9.15 -0.73
C ILE A 16 -0.72 -9.11 0.38
N LYS A 17 -0.30 -9.53 1.57
CA LYS A 17 -1.04 -9.31 2.81
C LYS A 17 -0.62 -7.97 3.39
N LEU A 18 -1.54 -7.02 3.46
CA LEU A 18 -1.31 -5.78 4.17
C LEU A 18 -1.31 -6.06 5.67
N PRO A 19 -0.37 -5.48 6.44
CA PRO A 19 -0.28 -5.73 7.88
C PRO A 19 -1.48 -5.13 8.61
N ASP A 20 -1.82 -5.73 9.76
CA ASP A 20 -2.73 -5.12 10.71
C ASP A 20 -2.10 -3.83 11.25
N VAL A 21 -2.89 -2.76 11.32
CA VAL A 21 -2.42 -1.46 11.81
C VAL A 21 -3.09 -1.18 13.14
N SER A 22 -2.30 -1.00 14.20
CA SER A 22 -2.80 -0.62 15.52
C SER A 22 -2.08 0.62 16.02
N ASP A 23 -2.86 1.62 16.41
CA ASP A 23 -2.32 2.92 16.80
C ASP A 23 -3.33 3.64 17.72
N SER A 24 -2.93 4.79 18.28
CA SER A 24 -3.72 5.57 19.22
C SER A 24 -3.75 7.04 18.81
N ALA A 25 -4.93 7.63 18.82
CA ALA A 25 -5.12 9.05 18.52
C ALA A 25 -5.67 9.78 19.74
N SER A 26 -5.17 10.99 20.00
CA SER A 26 -5.82 11.90 20.95
C SER A 26 -6.89 12.70 20.21
N VAL A 27 -8.14 12.61 20.70
CA VAL A 27 -9.25 13.44 20.21
C VAL A 27 -9.69 14.33 21.37
N ILE A 28 -9.46 15.64 21.20
CA ILE A 28 -9.66 16.68 22.23
C ILE A 28 -8.76 16.44 23.44
N LEU A 29 -9.15 15.55 24.35
CA LEU A 29 -8.45 15.24 25.61
C LEU A 29 -8.42 13.75 25.97
N VAL A 30 -8.86 12.88 25.05
CA VAL A 30 -8.95 11.45 25.35
C VAL A 30 -8.32 10.61 24.25
N SER A 31 -7.61 9.57 24.69
CA SER A 31 -6.98 8.60 23.81
C SER A 31 -7.99 7.59 23.29
N VAL A 32 -8.13 7.56 21.97
CA VAL A 32 -8.88 6.54 21.22
C VAL A 32 -7.87 5.58 20.62
N LYS A 33 -7.94 4.31 21.02
CA LYS A 33 -7.18 3.24 20.37
C LYS A 33 -7.94 2.74 19.17
N TYR A 34 -7.28 2.54 18.04
CA TYR A 34 -7.89 1.97 16.86
C TYR A 34 -7.03 0.86 16.27
N THR A 35 -7.70 -0.12 15.66
CA THR A 35 -7.09 -1.26 14.99
C THR A 35 -7.77 -1.48 13.64
N LEU A 36 -6.97 -1.62 12.61
CA LEU A 36 -7.35 -2.14 11.30
C LEU A 36 -6.82 -3.56 11.18
N SER A 37 -7.67 -4.49 10.78
CA SER A 37 -7.29 -5.91 10.72
C SER A 37 -7.95 -6.63 9.57
N GLY A 38 -7.28 -7.70 9.12
CA GLY A 38 -7.79 -8.53 8.01
C GLY A 38 -7.96 -7.71 6.73
N ILE A 39 -6.96 -6.90 6.40
CA ILE A 39 -6.98 -6.03 5.23
C ILE A 39 -6.68 -6.87 4.00
N GLU A 40 -7.62 -6.93 3.05
CA GLU A 40 -7.49 -7.73 1.83
C GLU A 40 -7.57 -6.85 0.58
N ILE A 41 -6.78 -7.21 -0.45
CA ILE A 41 -6.81 -6.56 -1.76
C ILE A 41 -7.86 -7.24 -2.62
N ASN A 42 -9.05 -6.64 -2.71
CA ASN A 42 -10.17 -7.14 -3.51
C ASN A 42 -9.91 -6.99 -5.02
N SER A 43 -9.33 -5.87 -5.42
CA SER A 43 -8.97 -5.63 -6.82
C SER A 43 -7.74 -4.76 -6.95
N PHE A 44 -6.98 -5.01 -8.01
CA PHE A 44 -5.80 -4.25 -8.38
C PHE A 44 -5.75 -4.09 -9.90
N GLY A 45 -5.55 -2.86 -10.35
CA GLY A 45 -5.20 -2.55 -11.73
C GLY A 45 -3.91 -1.75 -11.77
N ALA A 46 -2.94 -2.21 -12.55
CA ALA A 46 -1.62 -1.58 -12.63
C ALA A 46 -1.61 -0.25 -13.43
N GLY A 47 -2.75 0.14 -14.00
CA GLY A 47 -2.85 1.33 -14.85
C GLY A 47 -1.97 1.22 -16.10
N GLN A 48 -1.17 2.26 -16.36
CA GLN A 48 -0.16 2.27 -17.42
C GLN A 48 1.21 1.90 -16.84
N SER A 49 1.98 1.09 -17.57
CA SER A 49 3.35 0.73 -17.20
C SER A 49 4.33 1.28 -18.22
N GLU A 50 5.27 2.10 -17.76
CA GLU A 50 6.35 2.64 -18.57
C GLU A 50 7.68 2.01 -18.15
N ILE A 51 8.43 1.52 -19.13
CA ILE A 51 9.78 1.02 -18.93
C ILE A 51 10.71 1.95 -19.68
N THR A 52 11.57 2.65 -18.95
CA THR A 52 12.55 3.57 -19.54
C THR A 52 13.97 3.10 -19.22
N ASN A 53 14.82 3.10 -20.24
CA ASN A 53 16.26 2.90 -20.07
C ASN A 53 16.88 4.28 -19.85
N ARG A 54 17.47 4.52 -18.68
CA ARG A 54 18.04 5.83 -18.32
C ARG A 54 19.57 5.88 -18.37
N ALA A 55 20.23 4.73 -18.28
CA ALA A 55 21.68 4.61 -18.28
C ALA A 55 22.08 3.20 -18.75
N PRO A 56 23.36 2.98 -19.14
CA PRO A 56 23.86 1.64 -19.40
C PRO A 56 23.53 0.73 -18.20
N ARG A 57 22.78 -0.34 -18.48
CA ARG A 57 22.37 -1.36 -17.49
C ARG A 57 21.42 -0.88 -16.38
N THR A 58 20.71 0.24 -16.52
CA THR A 58 19.66 0.64 -15.57
C THR A 58 18.30 0.73 -16.24
N ILE A 59 17.34 -0.06 -15.74
CA ILE A 59 15.94 -0.08 -16.16
C ILE A 59 15.13 0.65 -15.10
N ARG A 60 14.25 1.59 -15.50
CA ARG A 60 13.24 2.16 -14.62
C ARG A 60 11.88 1.64 -15.01
N LEU A 61 11.20 1.01 -14.06
CA LEU A 61 9.79 0.67 -14.15
C LEU A 61 8.99 1.77 -13.45
N HIS A 62 7.99 2.30 -14.16
CA HIS A 62 7.07 3.27 -13.63
C HIS A 62 5.64 2.77 -13.86
N LEU A 63 4.93 2.50 -12.77
CA LEU A 63 3.50 2.22 -12.81
C LEU A 63 2.78 3.55 -12.59
N ILE A 64 1.85 3.90 -13.46
CA ILE A 64 1.13 5.16 -13.49
C ILE A 64 -0.37 4.87 -13.41
N LYS A 65 -1.09 5.64 -12.59
CA LYS A 65 -2.55 5.53 -12.45
C LYS A 65 -3.00 4.11 -12.04
N ALA A 66 -2.19 3.42 -11.25
CA ALA A 66 -2.65 2.19 -10.64
C ALA A 66 -3.77 2.48 -9.63
N PHE A 67 -4.61 1.48 -9.39
CA PHE A 67 -5.67 1.55 -8.39
C PHE A 67 -5.76 0.24 -7.64
N LEU A 68 -6.25 0.33 -6.40
CA LEU A 68 -6.55 -0.80 -5.55
C LEU A 68 -7.88 -0.57 -4.83
N HIS A 69 -8.64 -1.66 -4.69
CA HIS A 69 -9.79 -1.73 -3.81
C HIS A 69 -9.44 -2.68 -2.67
N LEU A 70 -9.60 -2.19 -1.43
CA LEU A 70 -9.38 -2.94 -0.21
C LEU A 70 -10.67 -3.07 0.57
N ASN A 71 -10.79 -4.13 1.36
CA ASN A 71 -11.69 -4.17 2.50
C ASN A 71 -10.93 -4.61 3.75
N GLY A 72 -11.61 -4.54 4.87
CA GLY A 72 -11.10 -5.08 6.12
C GLY A 72 -12.00 -4.70 7.28
N ASN A 73 -11.49 -4.93 8.48
CA ASN A 73 -12.18 -4.66 9.72
C ASN A 73 -11.55 -3.47 10.42
N TRP A 74 -12.38 -2.65 11.06
CA TRP A 74 -11.94 -1.63 12.01
C TRP A 74 -12.50 -1.94 13.39
N ARG A 75 -11.73 -1.57 14.41
CA ARG A 75 -12.16 -1.54 15.80
C ARG A 75 -11.61 -0.28 16.43
N TYR A 76 -12.38 0.40 17.27
CA TYR A 76 -11.82 1.40 18.18
C TYR A 76 -12.30 1.19 19.60
N LYS A 77 -11.50 1.68 20.55
CA LYS A 77 -11.79 1.65 21.97
C LYS A 77 -11.52 3.02 22.58
N TYR A 78 -12.50 3.53 23.32
CA TYR A 78 -12.44 4.74 24.11
C TYR A 78 -13.02 4.43 25.49
N GLY A 79 -12.22 4.51 26.55
CA GLY A 79 -12.64 4.08 27.89
C GLY A 79 -13.22 2.65 27.89
N PHE A 80 -14.48 2.52 28.31
CA PHE A 80 -15.24 1.25 28.31
C PHE A 80 -16.02 1.00 27.02
N ILE A 81 -16.11 1.99 26.12
CA ILE A 81 -16.84 1.89 24.86
C ILE A 81 -15.91 1.30 23.79
N SER A 82 -16.39 0.26 23.12
CA SER A 82 -15.71 -0.36 22.00
C SER A 82 -16.70 -0.63 20.89
N HIS A 83 -16.37 -0.22 19.68
CA HIS A 83 -17.14 -0.58 18.49
C HIS A 83 -16.22 -1.12 17.41
N SER A 84 -16.82 -1.88 16.51
CA SER A 84 -16.15 -2.46 15.36
C SER A 84 -17.08 -2.54 14.17
N GLY A 85 -16.51 -2.70 13.00
CA GLY A 85 -17.24 -2.94 11.77
C GLY A 85 -16.28 -3.19 10.62
N THR A 86 -16.79 -3.07 9.41
CA THR A 86 -16.04 -3.26 8.17
C THR A 86 -15.82 -1.94 7.45
N PHE A 87 -14.74 -1.87 6.67
CA PHE A 87 -14.48 -0.77 5.75
C PHE A 87 -14.20 -1.31 4.35
N ASN A 88 -14.44 -0.45 3.36
CA ASN A 88 -14.04 -0.59 1.97
C ASN A 88 -13.25 0.66 1.59
N ALA A 89 -12.06 0.52 1.03
CA ALA A 89 -11.20 1.63 0.65
C ALA A 89 -10.75 1.53 -0.81
N ASN A 90 -10.86 2.63 -1.55
CA ASN A 90 -10.38 2.75 -2.91
C ASN A 90 -9.20 3.72 -2.94
N ALA A 91 -8.01 3.23 -3.25
CA ALA A 91 -6.87 4.09 -3.55
C ALA A 91 -6.68 4.15 -5.06
N ASN A 92 -6.59 5.37 -5.60
CA ASN A 92 -6.52 5.63 -7.04
C ASN A 92 -5.33 6.53 -7.34
N GLY A 93 -4.89 6.49 -8.60
CA GLY A 93 -3.78 7.33 -9.06
C GLY A 93 -2.47 6.96 -8.36
N ILE A 94 -2.27 5.69 -8.06
CA ILE A 94 -1.06 5.19 -7.45
C ILE A 94 0.04 5.20 -8.52
N SER A 95 1.12 5.89 -8.23
CA SER A 95 2.32 5.92 -9.04
C SER A 95 3.46 5.25 -8.29
N VAL A 96 4.01 4.17 -8.85
CA VAL A 96 5.15 3.45 -8.26
C VAL A 96 6.33 3.59 -9.19
N TYR A 97 7.41 4.18 -8.69
CA TYR A 97 8.68 4.28 -9.37
C TYR A 97 9.63 3.24 -8.79
N LEU A 98 10.22 2.42 -9.67
CA LEU A 98 11.20 1.41 -9.33
C LEU A 98 12.41 1.54 -10.26
N GLY A 99 13.58 1.82 -9.67
CA GLY A 99 14.86 1.72 -10.36
C GLY A 99 15.46 0.33 -10.20
N ILE A 100 15.82 -0.32 -11.30
CA ILE A 100 16.50 -1.63 -11.34
C ILE A 100 17.85 -1.45 -12.03
N ALA A 101 18.93 -1.76 -11.33
CA ALA A 101 20.27 -1.82 -11.88
C ALA A 101 20.63 -3.27 -12.22
N LEU A 102 21.14 -3.49 -13.43
CA LEU A 102 21.66 -4.75 -13.91
C LEU A 102 23.19 -4.69 -13.88
N GLY A 103 23.83 -5.73 -13.38
CA GLY A 103 25.28 -5.83 -13.27
C GLY A 103 25.78 -7.23 -13.61
N MET A 104 27.09 -7.41 -13.50
CA MET A 104 27.70 -8.73 -13.40
C MET A 104 28.56 -8.77 -12.15
N ASP A 105 28.51 -9.88 -11.42
CA ASP A 105 29.43 -10.12 -10.32
C ASP A 105 30.83 -10.51 -10.83
N ARG A 106 31.76 -10.71 -9.90
CA ARG A 106 33.15 -11.11 -10.20
C ARG A 106 33.28 -12.50 -10.84
N SER A 107 32.21 -13.28 -10.86
CA SER A 107 32.13 -14.62 -11.47
C SER A 107 31.37 -14.60 -12.80
N GLU A 108 31.19 -13.42 -13.41
CA GLU A 108 30.44 -13.21 -14.65
C GLU A 108 28.96 -13.63 -14.56
N LYS A 109 28.40 -13.71 -13.35
CA LYS A 109 26.98 -13.99 -13.17
C LYS A 109 26.19 -12.70 -13.22
N PRO A 110 25.07 -12.63 -13.98
CA PRO A 110 24.19 -11.47 -13.98
C PRO A 110 23.66 -11.18 -12.57
N THR A 111 23.81 -9.93 -12.13
CA THR A 111 23.25 -9.45 -10.86
C THR A 111 22.11 -8.48 -11.13
N VAL A 112 21.04 -8.59 -10.36
CA VAL A 112 19.94 -7.61 -10.34
C VAL A 112 19.98 -6.90 -9.00
N ASN A 113 20.04 -5.58 -9.02
CA ASN A 113 20.04 -4.77 -7.82
C ASN A 113 18.89 -3.76 -7.88
N VAL A 114 18.08 -3.72 -6.83
CA VAL A 114 16.96 -2.78 -6.74
C VAL A 114 17.51 -1.47 -6.18
N GLY A 115 17.40 -0.39 -6.95
CA GLY A 115 17.92 0.94 -6.63
C GLY A 115 16.97 1.74 -5.75
N HIS A 116 16.28 2.73 -6.31
CA HIS A 116 15.33 3.57 -5.57
C HIS A 116 13.89 3.14 -5.84
N CYS A 117 13.07 3.01 -4.79
CA CYS A 117 11.62 2.79 -4.91
C CYS A 117 10.86 3.89 -4.18
N SER A 118 9.87 4.47 -4.85
CA SER A 118 8.93 5.41 -4.25
C SER A 118 7.53 5.16 -4.78
N ALA A 119 6.57 5.04 -3.87
CA ALA A 119 5.16 5.02 -4.20
C ALA A 119 4.54 6.38 -3.83
N ASN A 120 3.64 6.86 -4.69
CA ASN A 120 2.83 8.05 -4.46
C ASN A 120 1.38 7.67 -4.68
N ILE A 121 0.50 8.08 -3.77
CA ILE A 121 -0.93 7.80 -3.86
C ILE A 121 -1.63 9.14 -4.02
N ASN A 122 -2.28 9.34 -5.17
CA ASN A 122 -2.94 10.60 -5.47
C ASN A 122 -4.26 10.77 -4.69
N SER A 123 -5.06 9.71 -4.56
CA SER A 123 -6.30 9.78 -3.79
C SER A 123 -6.62 8.48 -3.07
N LEU A 124 -7.14 8.61 -1.86
CA LEU A 124 -7.62 7.52 -1.03
C LEU A 124 -9.03 7.84 -0.53
N THR A 125 -9.99 6.99 -0.88
CA THR A 125 -11.39 7.11 -0.46
C THR A 125 -11.75 5.93 0.42
N VAL A 126 -12.07 6.18 1.68
CA VAL A 126 -12.50 5.14 2.63
C VAL A 126 -13.99 5.27 2.88
N ARG A 127 -14.72 4.17 2.71
CA ARG A 127 -16.13 4.02 3.05
C ARG A 127 -16.24 2.99 4.15
N VAL A 128 -16.93 3.34 5.21
CA VAL A 128 -17.07 2.44 6.35
C VAL A 128 -18.56 2.11 6.50
N GLN A 129 -18.88 0.84 6.64
CA GLN A 129 -20.25 0.37 6.77
C GLN A 129 -20.72 0.61 8.21
N ALA A 130 -21.01 1.87 8.55
CA ALA A 130 -21.75 2.20 9.76
C ALA A 130 -22.66 3.40 9.47
N GLY A 131 -23.95 3.25 9.75
CA GLY A 131 -24.81 4.41 9.90
C GLY A 131 -24.46 5.16 11.18
N TRP A 132 -24.91 6.40 11.28
CA TRP A 132 -25.38 7.04 12.51
C TRP A 132 -24.43 7.64 13.56
N LEU A 133 -23.14 7.95 13.33
CA LEU A 133 -22.33 8.67 14.35
C LEU A 133 -21.43 9.80 13.83
N THR A 134 -21.59 11.01 14.37
CA THR A 134 -20.84 12.23 14.02
C THR A 134 -19.32 12.12 14.27
N TRP A 135 -18.89 11.30 15.24
CA TRP A 135 -17.47 11.06 15.54
C TRP A 135 -16.80 10.12 14.51
N PHE A 136 -17.58 9.46 13.65
CA PHE A 136 -17.08 8.51 12.65
C PHE A 136 -16.21 9.16 11.58
N TYR A 137 -16.45 10.44 11.26
CA TYR A 137 -15.56 11.22 10.42
C TYR A 137 -14.15 11.28 11.00
N ASN A 138 -14.00 11.40 12.33
CA ASN A 138 -12.69 11.39 12.97
C ASN A 138 -11.99 10.04 12.81
N LEU A 139 -12.72 8.93 12.89
CA LEU A 139 -12.16 7.60 12.65
C LEU A 139 -11.66 7.48 11.20
N ILE A 140 -12.46 7.89 10.22
CA ILE A 140 -12.07 7.89 8.80
C ILE A 140 -10.82 8.75 8.56
N LEU A 141 -10.75 9.94 9.17
CA LEU A 141 -9.58 10.83 9.08
C LEU A 141 -8.28 10.19 9.62
N LYS A 142 -8.37 9.20 10.54
CA LYS A 142 -7.22 8.46 11.06
C LYS A 142 -6.89 7.20 10.27
N ILE A 143 -7.91 6.52 9.75
CA ILE A 143 -7.75 5.33 8.91
C ILE A 143 -7.06 5.68 7.58
N CYS A 144 -7.36 6.84 6.98
CA CYS A 144 -6.77 7.24 5.69
C CYS A 144 -5.22 7.30 5.73
N PRO A 145 -4.58 8.04 6.66
CA PRO A 145 -3.12 8.04 6.80
C PRO A 145 -2.53 6.65 7.07
N ALA A 146 -3.15 5.86 7.95
CA ALA A 146 -2.71 4.52 8.31
C ALA A 146 -2.66 3.57 7.09
N ILE A 147 -3.72 3.57 6.28
CA ILE A 147 -3.78 2.78 5.04
C ILE A 147 -2.72 3.26 4.04
N ASN A 148 -2.57 4.58 3.88
CA ASN A 148 -1.56 5.15 2.98
C ASN A 148 -0.14 4.69 3.38
N THR A 149 0.21 4.76 4.66
CA THR A 149 1.51 4.30 5.16
C THR A 149 1.70 2.80 4.94
N ALA A 150 0.72 1.97 5.29
CA ALA A 150 0.81 0.52 5.11
C ALA A 150 1.06 0.11 3.65
N ILE A 151 0.39 0.78 2.69
CA ILE A 151 0.63 0.54 1.26
C ILE A 151 2.05 0.94 0.86
N ASN A 152 2.55 2.09 1.35
CA ASN A 152 3.90 2.56 1.04
C ASN A 152 4.99 1.62 1.61
N ASP A 153 4.85 1.20 2.86
CA ASP A 153 5.80 0.29 3.53
C ASP A 153 5.81 -1.08 2.87
N GLN A 154 4.63 -1.58 2.48
CA GLN A 154 4.50 -2.85 1.80
C GLN A 154 5.10 -2.81 0.39
N ALA A 155 4.95 -1.68 -0.32
CA ALA A 155 5.63 -1.47 -1.60
C ALA A 155 7.15 -1.47 -1.43
N GLN A 156 7.69 -0.80 -0.40
CA GLN A 156 9.12 -0.80 -0.13
C GLN A 156 9.65 -2.19 0.24
N SER A 157 8.99 -2.90 1.16
CA SER A 157 9.42 -4.23 1.59
C SER A 157 9.37 -5.28 0.46
N PHE A 158 8.40 -5.18 -0.44
CA PHE A 158 8.28 -6.07 -1.59
C PHE A 158 9.52 -6.00 -2.51
N PHE A 159 10.09 -4.82 -2.69
CA PHE A 159 11.20 -4.60 -3.62
C PHE A 159 12.58 -4.64 -2.97
N PHE A 160 12.69 -4.30 -1.68
CA PHE A 160 13.98 -4.29 -0.97
C PHE A 160 14.21 -5.50 -0.07
N GLY A 161 13.22 -6.39 0.08
CA GLY A 161 13.24 -7.42 1.11
C GLY A 161 13.04 -6.81 2.49
N THR A 162 12.55 -7.61 3.43
CA THR A 162 12.33 -7.21 4.82
C THR A 162 13.59 -6.57 5.39
N LYS A 163 13.52 -5.29 5.80
CA LYS A 163 14.46 -4.79 6.81
C LYS A 163 14.24 -5.66 8.04
N ARG A 164 15.21 -6.53 8.33
CA ARG A 164 15.34 -7.17 9.64
C ARG A 164 15.51 -6.09 10.71
#